data_AF-A0A804NWQ2-F1
#
_entry.id   AF-A0A804NWQ2-F1
#
_cell.length_a   1.000
_cell.length_b   1.000
_cell.length_c   1.000
_cell.angle_alpha   90.00
_cell.angle_beta   90.00
_cell.angle_gamma   90.00
#
_symmetry.space_group_name_H-M   'P 1'
#
loop_
_entity.id
_entity.type
_entity.pdbx_description
1 polymer ?
#
loop_
_entity_poly.entity_id
_entity_poly.type
_entity_poly.pdbx_seq_one_letter_code
_entity_poly.pdbx_strand_id
1 'polypeptide(L)'
;MGSLRVVGWAWTAAAAPEWGVHRRCCRGTPLARPRAATSSLGAGQLRVGTEHGWLWDCRGGGGAGDYAREMEVAVRVVQVACTLCQRVQDSLLRPGPDAAGGDGRVHAKLDRSPVTVADWGVQAIVSWLLSSSFHDEDISIIAEEDDETLSSSDGVTLLESVVEAVNGCLVEAPNYGLRSPEKELRAHDVIQAIRKCSSTGGPKGRFWVLDPVDGTLGFVRGDQYAIALALIEDGEVILGVLGCPNYPMKKEWLNYHQKYYRLMSKVAPPPLGSWHKGCVMYAQKGCGQAWMQPLVHDFGKLNWHHPREIQVSSISDPISATFCEPVEKANSSHSFTAGLAQSVGLRNQPLRVYSIQNESTSARVQHGEICCNSTRRC
;
A
#
# COMPACT_ATOMS: atom_id res chain seq x y z
N MET A 1 -16.99 12.40 -42.40
CA MET A 1 -15.60 12.29 -41.89
C MET A 1 -15.36 13.42 -40.92
N GLY A 2 -15.39 13.14 -39.62
CA GLY A 2 -15.12 14.10 -38.56
C GLY A 2 -14.31 13.39 -37.48
N SER A 3 -13.11 13.89 -37.20
CA SER A 3 -12.19 13.38 -36.20
C SER A 3 -12.72 13.72 -34.80
N LEU A 4 -13.07 12.69 -34.01
CA LEU A 4 -13.32 12.86 -32.58
C LEU A 4 -11.97 12.89 -31.87
N ARG A 5 -11.54 14.06 -31.39
CA ARG A 5 -10.43 14.18 -30.43
C ARG A 5 -10.97 13.77 -29.05
N VAL A 6 -10.45 12.67 -28.50
CA VAL A 6 -10.64 12.33 -27.09
C VAL A 6 -9.72 13.25 -26.29
N VAL A 7 -10.32 14.24 -25.63
CA VAL A 7 -9.62 15.14 -24.71
C VAL A 7 -9.42 14.38 -23.40
N GLY A 8 -8.18 14.30 -22.93
CA GLY A 8 -7.84 13.73 -21.64
C GLY A 8 -8.61 14.44 -20.52
N TRP A 9 -9.16 13.66 -19.59
CA TRP A 9 -9.92 14.19 -18.47
C TRP A 9 -8.98 14.96 -17.56
N ALA A 10 -9.07 16.28 -17.62
CA ALA A 10 -8.54 17.18 -16.60
C ALA A 10 -9.44 17.08 -15.37
N TRP A 11 -8.84 16.89 -14.21
CA TRP A 11 -9.52 17.00 -12.93
C TRP A 11 -9.98 18.46 -12.75
N THR A 12 -11.27 18.73 -12.97
CA THR A 12 -11.87 20.03 -12.63
C THR A 12 -12.41 19.98 -11.20
N ALA A 13 -11.70 20.65 -10.29
CA ALA A 13 -12.24 21.02 -8.99
C ALA A 13 -13.42 22.00 -9.19
N ALA A 14 -14.50 21.77 -8.45
CA ALA A 14 -15.65 22.67 -8.40
C ALA A 14 -15.23 24.06 -7.88
N ALA A 15 -15.71 25.10 -8.55
CA ALA A 15 -15.39 26.50 -8.28
C ALA A 15 -15.87 26.96 -6.90
N ALA A 16 -15.01 27.70 -6.19
CA ALA A 16 -15.35 28.56 -5.04
C ALA A 16 -14.87 30.00 -5.34
N PRO A 17 -15.55 31.03 -4.80
CA PRO A 17 -15.64 32.35 -5.41
C PRO A 17 -14.38 33.22 -5.26
N GLU A 18 -14.12 34.03 -6.29
CA GLU A 18 -13.00 34.96 -6.42
C GLU A 18 -13.00 36.05 -5.34
N TRP A 19 -11.87 36.19 -4.63
CA TRP A 19 -11.49 37.40 -3.91
C TRP A 19 -10.13 37.85 -4.44
N GLY A 20 -10.13 38.97 -5.17
CA GLY A 20 -8.95 39.51 -5.83
C GLY A 20 -7.98 40.16 -4.85
N VAL A 21 -6.67 39.93 -5.05
CA VAL A 21 -5.61 40.80 -4.51
C VAL A 21 -4.42 40.87 -5.47
N HIS A 22 -3.91 42.08 -5.59
CA HIS A 22 -2.86 42.61 -6.48
C HIS A 22 -1.53 41.85 -6.56
N ARG A 23 -0.99 41.76 -7.79
CA ARG A 23 0.43 41.49 -8.09
C ARG A 23 1.29 42.69 -7.69
N ARG A 24 2.42 42.44 -7.03
CA ARG A 24 3.62 43.31 -7.09
C ARG A 24 4.82 42.51 -7.57
N CYS A 25 5.39 42.98 -8.68
CA CYS A 25 6.70 42.61 -9.18
C CYS A 25 7.80 43.17 -8.25
N CYS A 26 8.85 42.38 -8.01
CA CYS A 26 10.18 42.93 -7.74
C CYS A 26 11.22 42.15 -8.56
N ARG A 27 12.02 42.93 -9.29
CA ARG A 27 13.12 42.52 -10.19
C ARG A 27 14.33 42.08 -9.36
N GLY A 28 15.12 41.17 -9.93
CA GLY A 28 16.37 40.70 -9.33
C GLY A 28 17.58 41.58 -9.60
N THR A 29 18.71 41.15 -9.05
CA THR A 29 20.06 41.34 -9.60
C THR A 29 21.02 40.29 -9.01
N PRO A 30 22.02 39.80 -9.77
CA PRO A 30 22.88 38.65 -9.43
C PRO A 30 24.25 39.10 -8.87
N LEU A 31 25.07 38.14 -8.40
CA LEU A 31 26.56 38.11 -8.24
C LEU A 31 26.90 37.25 -7.00
N ALA A 32 27.96 36.45 -6.87
CA ALA A 32 29.07 36.02 -7.70
C ALA A 32 29.67 34.74 -7.05
N ARG A 33 30.32 33.87 -7.84
CA ARG A 33 31.17 32.77 -7.33
C ARG A 33 32.56 33.31 -6.94
N PRO A 34 33.21 32.73 -5.92
CA PRO A 34 34.65 32.56 -5.96
C PRO A 34 35.11 31.10 -5.81
N ARG A 35 36.35 30.91 -6.27
CA ARG A 35 37.09 29.69 -6.55
C ARG A 35 37.60 28.95 -5.30
N ALA A 36 37.92 27.68 -5.54
CA ALA A 36 38.65 26.76 -4.69
C ALA A 36 40.01 27.28 -4.19
N ALA A 37 40.38 26.87 -2.97
CA ALA A 37 41.74 26.83 -2.48
C ALA A 37 41.93 25.58 -1.61
N THR A 38 43.05 24.89 -1.83
CA THR A 38 43.55 23.70 -1.14
C THR A 38 44.49 24.10 0.02
N SER A 39 44.38 23.48 1.21
CA SER A 39 45.51 22.83 1.91
C SER A 39 45.22 22.39 3.38
N SER A 40 45.71 21.18 3.68
CA SER A 40 46.35 20.67 4.93
C SER A 40 45.56 20.48 6.25
N LEU A 41 45.35 19.19 6.55
CA LEU A 41 45.62 18.43 7.80
C LEU A 41 45.45 19.14 9.16
N GLY A 42 44.43 18.69 9.90
CA GLY A 42 44.34 18.78 11.36
C GLY A 42 43.61 17.56 11.91
N ALA A 43 44.28 16.78 12.74
CA ALA A 43 43.70 15.63 13.45
C ALA A 43 42.58 16.08 14.38
N GLY A 44 41.41 15.45 14.29
CA GLY A 44 40.28 15.78 15.15
C GLY A 44 39.10 14.85 14.95
N GLN A 45 38.98 13.88 15.85
CA GLN A 45 37.73 13.32 16.37
C GLN A 45 36.65 12.89 15.35
N LEU A 46 36.56 11.58 15.13
CA LEU A 46 35.46 10.92 14.41
C LEU A 46 34.10 11.32 15.02
N ARG A 47 33.48 12.35 14.46
CA ARG A 47 32.04 12.56 14.53
C ARG A 47 31.40 11.54 13.59
N VAL A 48 30.70 10.57 14.17
CA VAL A 48 29.83 9.67 13.40
C VAL A 48 28.61 10.48 12.97
N GLY A 49 28.76 11.18 11.85
CA GLY A 49 27.66 11.64 11.02
C GLY A 49 27.75 10.86 9.71
N THR A 50 26.77 10.01 9.47
CA THR A 50 26.56 9.41 8.15
C THR A 50 25.13 9.74 7.76
N GLU A 51 25.02 10.77 6.93
CA GLU A 51 23.86 11.09 6.12
C GLU A 51 23.54 9.83 5.29
N HIS A 52 22.47 9.12 5.67
CA HIS A 52 21.87 8.15 4.75
C HIS A 52 21.21 8.97 3.64
N GLY A 53 21.86 9.06 2.48
CA GLY A 53 21.24 9.63 1.29
C GLY A 53 20.02 8.79 0.92
N TRP A 54 18.84 9.40 0.95
CA TRP A 54 17.59 8.79 0.52
C TRP A 54 17.75 8.30 -0.93
N LEU A 55 17.39 7.06 -1.19
CA LEU A 55 17.66 6.44 -2.51
C LEU A 55 16.61 6.85 -3.56
N TRP A 56 15.48 7.39 -3.11
CA TRP A 56 14.40 7.86 -3.96
C TRP A 56 14.68 9.27 -4.49
N ASP A 57 14.60 9.43 -5.81
CA ASP A 57 14.78 10.72 -6.49
C ASP A 57 13.61 10.89 -7.49
N CYS A 58 12.65 11.77 -7.15
CA CYS A 58 11.57 12.11 -8.06
C CYS A 58 12.11 12.98 -9.19
N ARG A 59 12.38 12.38 -10.35
CA ARG A 59 13.01 13.05 -11.51
C ARG A 59 12.08 13.93 -12.35
N GLY A 60 10.92 14.34 -11.82
CA GLY A 60 9.89 15.06 -12.57
C GLY A 60 9.31 16.26 -11.85
N GLY A 61 9.54 17.46 -12.41
CA GLY A 61 8.69 18.65 -12.24
C GLY A 61 8.91 19.50 -10.99
N GLY A 62 9.47 20.71 -11.18
CA GLY A 62 9.63 21.71 -10.12
C GLY A 62 8.30 22.08 -9.48
N GLY A 63 8.07 21.60 -8.25
CA GLY A 63 6.88 21.91 -7.46
C GLY A 63 6.49 20.82 -6.45
N ALA A 64 6.93 19.57 -6.63
CA ALA A 64 6.74 18.53 -5.60
C ALA A 64 7.75 18.75 -4.46
N GLY A 65 7.28 18.81 -3.22
CA GLY A 65 8.16 18.78 -2.04
C GLY A 65 9.06 17.53 -2.05
N ASP A 66 10.20 17.61 -1.38
CA ASP A 66 11.08 16.45 -1.21
C ASP A 66 10.44 15.47 -0.22
N TYR A 67 9.76 14.45 -0.75
CA TYR A 67 9.10 13.38 -0.01
C TYR A 67 9.88 12.06 -0.07
N ALA A 68 11.17 12.11 -0.41
CA ALA A 68 11.99 10.91 -0.59
C ALA A 68 12.08 10.08 0.68
N ARG A 69 12.22 10.75 1.83
CA ARG A 69 12.24 10.10 3.15
C ARG A 69 10.93 9.37 3.43
N GLU A 70 9.80 10.04 3.21
CA GLU A 70 8.49 9.51 3.53
C GLU A 70 8.09 8.37 2.61
N MET A 71 8.39 8.48 1.32
CA MET A 71 8.24 7.37 0.39
C MET A 71 9.05 6.16 0.82
N GLU A 72 10.35 6.35 1.12
CA GLU A 72 11.23 5.26 1.49
C GLU A 72 10.78 4.57 2.79
N VAL A 73 10.40 5.34 3.81
CA VAL A 73 9.85 4.80 5.06
C VAL A 73 8.52 4.07 4.80
N ALA A 74 7.59 4.67 4.05
CA ALA A 74 6.28 4.06 3.78
C ALA A 74 6.43 2.72 3.06
N VAL A 75 7.31 2.62 2.06
CA VAL A 75 7.60 1.36 1.36
C VAL A 75 8.16 0.31 2.33
N ARG A 76 9.10 0.67 3.21
CA ARG A 76 9.66 -0.27 4.21
C ARG A 76 8.59 -0.74 5.20
N VAL A 77 7.77 0.18 5.69
CA VAL A 77 6.70 -0.11 6.66
C VAL A 77 5.67 -1.06 6.06
N VAL A 78 5.23 -0.80 4.83
CA VAL A 78 4.27 -1.68 4.13
C VAL A 78 4.87 -3.06 3.84
N GLN A 79 6.18 -3.16 3.59
CA GLN A 79 6.86 -4.46 3.47
C GLN A 79 6.77 -5.28 4.76
N VAL A 80 6.97 -4.66 5.94
CA VAL A 80 6.80 -5.33 7.24
C VAL A 80 5.34 -5.75 7.45
N ALA A 81 4.38 -4.88 7.13
CA ALA A 81 2.95 -5.18 7.23
C ALA A 81 2.54 -6.36 6.33
N CYS A 82 3.06 -6.42 5.10
CA CYS A 82 2.86 -7.56 4.19
C CYS A 82 3.28 -8.89 4.84
N THR A 83 4.44 -8.91 5.52
CA THR A 83 4.94 -10.11 6.20
C THR A 83 4.04 -10.53 7.35
N LEU A 84 3.50 -9.58 8.14
CA LEU A 84 2.52 -9.88 9.18
C LEU A 84 1.28 -10.55 8.59
N CYS A 85 0.69 -9.94 7.56
CA CYS A 85 -0.52 -10.47 6.92
C CYS A 85 -0.28 -11.87 6.33
N GLN A 86 0.88 -12.10 5.69
CA GLN A 86 1.22 -13.42 5.14
C GLN A 86 1.29 -14.48 6.25
N ARG A 87 1.91 -14.17 7.39
CA ARG A 87 2.01 -15.10 8.53
C ARG A 87 0.64 -15.41 9.14
N VAL A 88 -0.16 -14.39 9.39
CA VAL A 88 -1.52 -14.57 9.94
C VAL A 88 -2.40 -15.38 8.99
N GLN A 89 -2.35 -15.07 7.69
CA GLN A 89 -3.09 -15.81 6.67
C GLN A 89 -2.63 -17.26 6.54
N ASP A 90 -1.31 -17.54 6.58
CA ASP A 90 -0.78 -18.90 6.52
C ASP A 90 -1.23 -19.74 7.72
N SER A 91 -1.23 -19.17 8.93
CA SER A 91 -1.76 -19.81 10.14
C SER A 91 -3.26 -20.12 10.03
N LEU A 92 -4.06 -19.19 9.47
CA LEU A 92 -5.49 -19.41 9.21
C LEU A 92 -5.73 -20.56 8.20
N LEU A 93 -4.93 -20.64 7.15
CA LEU A 93 -5.13 -21.59 6.04
C LEU A 93 -4.53 -22.99 6.32
N ARG A 94 -3.68 -23.12 7.33
CA ARG A 94 -3.06 -24.37 7.78
C ARG A 94 -3.29 -24.57 9.27
N PRO A 95 -4.54 -24.74 9.71
CA PRO A 95 -4.81 -24.98 11.12
C PRO A 95 -4.14 -26.30 11.53
N GLY A 96 -3.52 -26.32 12.71
CA GLY A 96 -2.78 -27.47 13.23
C GLY A 96 -3.63 -28.74 13.35
N PRO A 97 -3.01 -29.91 13.60
CA PRO A 97 -3.70 -31.20 13.68
C PRO A 97 -4.86 -31.22 14.71
N ASP A 98 -4.87 -30.32 15.69
CA ASP A 98 -5.89 -30.24 16.74
C ASP A 98 -7.18 -29.51 16.31
N ALA A 99 -7.20 -28.86 15.14
CA ALA A 99 -8.37 -28.14 14.63
C ALA A 99 -9.34 -29.00 13.80
N ALA A 100 -9.03 -30.29 13.60
CA ALA A 100 -9.81 -31.20 12.76
C ALA A 100 -11.13 -31.69 13.40
N GLY A 101 -11.51 -31.17 14.57
CA GLY A 101 -12.66 -31.63 15.36
C GLY A 101 -13.91 -30.74 15.38
N GLY A 102 -13.92 -29.58 14.72
CA GLY A 102 -15.03 -28.62 14.80
C GLY A 102 -15.44 -28.06 13.45
N ASP A 103 -16.75 -28.08 13.18
CA ASP A 103 -17.46 -27.62 11.97
C ASP A 103 -16.77 -26.45 11.22
N GLY A 104 -16.03 -26.80 10.18
CA GLY A 104 -15.11 -25.94 9.42
C GLY A 104 -15.80 -24.97 8.46
N ARG A 105 -16.69 -24.14 8.97
CA ARG A 105 -17.13 -22.90 8.32
C ARG A 105 -16.57 -21.73 9.10
N VAL A 106 -15.50 -21.13 8.58
CA VAL A 106 -15.03 -19.80 9.01
C VAL A 106 -16.16 -18.82 8.72
N HIS A 107 -16.97 -18.54 9.74
CA HIS A 107 -18.06 -17.59 9.67
C HIS A 107 -17.48 -16.19 9.54
N ALA A 108 -17.63 -15.62 8.35
CA ALA A 108 -17.41 -14.20 8.11
C ALA A 108 -18.41 -13.40 8.96
N LYS A 109 -17.85 -12.51 9.80
CA LYS A 109 -18.51 -11.51 10.65
C LYS A 109 -19.41 -12.08 11.76
N LEU A 110 -18.76 -12.41 12.88
CA LEU A 110 -19.08 -12.00 14.27
C LEU A 110 -17.87 -12.38 15.17
N ASP A 111 -16.96 -11.43 15.26
CA ASP A 111 -16.08 -11.07 16.40
C ASP A 111 -14.86 -11.88 16.83
N ARG A 112 -14.43 -12.96 16.16
CA ARG A 112 -13.13 -13.63 16.48
C ARG A 112 -12.40 -14.22 15.27
N SER A 113 -12.34 -13.48 14.15
CA SER A 113 -11.73 -13.94 12.90
C SER A 113 -10.22 -13.63 12.85
N PRO A 114 -9.36 -14.48 12.27
CA PRO A 114 -7.94 -14.16 12.02
C PRO A 114 -7.69 -12.91 11.19
N VAL A 115 -8.71 -12.37 10.51
CA VAL A 115 -8.60 -11.05 9.86
C VAL A 115 -8.39 -9.96 10.90
N THR A 116 -9.11 -9.99 12.02
CA THR A 116 -9.02 -8.92 13.03
C THR A 116 -7.63 -8.84 13.67
N VAL A 117 -6.96 -9.99 13.83
CA VAL A 117 -5.53 -10.03 14.24
C VAL A 117 -4.64 -9.34 13.22
N ALA A 118 -4.90 -9.54 11.92
CA ALA A 118 -4.16 -8.87 10.86
C ALA A 118 -4.46 -7.38 10.80
N ASP A 119 -5.73 -6.96 10.90
CA ASP A 119 -6.14 -5.56 10.86
C ASP A 119 -5.46 -4.74 11.97
N TRP A 120 -5.64 -5.15 13.23
CA TRP A 120 -4.99 -4.50 14.38
C TRP A 120 -3.47 -4.64 14.36
N GLY A 121 -2.95 -5.79 13.93
CA GLY A 121 -1.51 -6.04 13.86
C GLY A 121 -0.82 -5.11 12.86
N VAL A 122 -1.39 -4.95 11.66
CA VAL A 122 -0.89 -4.00 10.65
C VAL A 122 -1.00 -2.58 11.17
N GLN A 123 -2.15 -2.19 11.72
CA GLN A 123 -2.35 -0.84 12.26
C GLN A 123 -1.32 -0.50 13.34
N ALA A 124 -1.07 -1.42 14.29
CA ALA A 124 -0.06 -1.25 15.33
C ALA A 124 1.37 -1.13 14.75
N ILE A 125 1.74 -2.02 13.82
CA ILE A 125 3.08 -2.00 13.19
C ILE A 125 3.31 -0.70 12.43
N VAL A 126 2.34 -0.28 11.60
CA VAL A 126 2.44 0.93 10.78
C VAL A 126 2.58 2.15 11.69
N SER A 127 1.72 2.27 12.70
CA SER A 127 1.77 3.36 13.68
C SER A 127 3.10 3.43 14.42
N TRP A 128 3.58 2.29 14.91
CA TRP A 128 4.83 2.22 15.67
C TRP A 128 6.06 2.54 14.81
N LEU A 129 6.15 1.98 13.60
CA LEU A 129 7.29 2.18 12.72
C LEU A 129 7.33 3.60 12.13
N LEU A 130 6.18 4.18 11.77
CA LEU A 130 6.12 5.58 11.34
C LEU A 130 6.54 6.50 12.50
N SER A 131 5.94 6.34 13.69
CA SER A 131 6.32 7.13 14.87
C SER A 131 7.82 7.02 15.18
N SER A 132 8.39 5.81 15.05
CA SER A 132 9.82 5.58 15.32
C SER A 132 10.74 6.17 14.25
N SER A 133 10.29 6.23 13.00
CA SER A 133 11.04 6.78 11.88
C SER A 133 11.03 8.32 11.87
N PHE A 134 9.95 8.92 12.39
CA PHE A 134 9.69 10.36 12.46
C PHE A 134 9.60 10.86 13.91
N HIS A 135 10.53 10.44 14.77
CA HIS A 135 10.52 10.69 16.22
C HIS A 135 10.39 12.16 16.67
N ASP A 136 10.73 13.12 15.81
CA ASP A 136 10.63 14.56 16.08
C ASP A 136 9.30 15.18 15.61
N GLU A 137 8.41 14.38 15.03
CA GLU A 137 7.17 14.81 14.39
C GLU A 137 5.96 14.14 15.04
N ASP A 138 4.85 14.87 15.15
CA ASP A 138 3.58 14.28 15.59
C ASP A 138 2.92 13.59 14.39
N ILE A 139 2.91 12.25 14.41
CA ILE A 139 2.39 11.44 13.32
C ILE A 139 0.89 11.23 13.50
N SER A 140 0.12 11.90 12.64
CA SER A 140 -1.32 11.74 12.54
C SER A 140 -1.67 10.62 11.56
N ILE A 141 -2.48 9.65 11.98
CA ILE A 141 -2.90 8.50 11.17
C ILE A 141 -4.42 8.33 11.29
N ILE A 142 -5.08 8.11 10.16
CA ILE A 142 -6.47 7.66 10.07
C ILE A 142 -6.45 6.17 9.70
N ALA A 143 -7.10 5.32 10.49
CA ALA A 143 -7.30 3.91 10.17
C ALA A 143 -8.68 3.44 10.63
N GLU A 144 -9.12 2.27 10.14
CA GLU A 144 -10.47 1.74 10.37
C GLU A 144 -10.69 1.24 11.81
N GLU A 145 -9.69 0.58 12.41
CA GLU A 145 -9.88 -0.15 13.65
C GLU A 145 -9.71 0.71 14.90
N ASP A 146 -10.62 0.56 15.87
CA ASP A 146 -10.48 1.12 17.22
C ASP A 146 -9.86 0.12 18.20
N ASP A 147 -9.62 0.54 19.44
CA ASP A 147 -9.09 -0.32 20.50
C ASP A 147 -10.16 -0.80 21.49
N GLU A 148 -11.44 -0.48 21.29
CA GLU A 148 -12.51 -0.76 22.27
C GLU A 148 -12.65 -2.27 22.49
N THR A 149 -12.65 -3.04 21.40
CA THR A 149 -12.76 -4.50 21.45
C THR A 149 -11.56 -5.14 22.15
N LEU A 150 -10.34 -4.69 21.83
CA LEU A 150 -9.10 -5.22 22.43
C LEU A 150 -8.93 -4.83 23.90
N SER A 151 -9.48 -3.69 24.30
CA SER A 151 -9.42 -3.19 25.69
C SER A 151 -10.48 -3.82 26.59
N SER A 152 -11.42 -4.59 26.04
CA SER A 152 -12.46 -5.30 26.79
C SER A 152 -11.93 -6.54 27.51
N SER A 153 -12.65 -7.01 28.55
CA SER A 153 -12.32 -8.27 29.23
C SER A 153 -12.37 -9.48 28.31
N ASP A 154 -13.19 -9.43 27.25
CA ASP A 154 -13.38 -10.52 26.30
C ASP A 154 -12.34 -10.50 25.17
N GLY A 155 -11.57 -9.42 25.06
CA GLY A 155 -10.54 -9.18 24.05
C GLY A 155 -9.14 -9.64 24.43
N VAL A 156 -8.91 -10.15 25.66
CA VAL A 156 -7.57 -10.46 26.17
C VAL A 156 -6.81 -11.46 25.30
N THR A 157 -7.42 -12.60 24.95
CA THR A 157 -6.78 -13.63 24.10
C THR A 157 -6.51 -13.12 22.68
N LEU A 158 -7.37 -12.23 22.18
CA LEU A 158 -7.22 -11.61 20.87
C LEU A 158 -6.06 -10.61 20.89
N LEU A 159 -5.96 -9.80 21.93
CA LEU A 159 -4.84 -8.89 22.16
C LEU A 159 -3.52 -9.63 22.31
N GLU A 160 -3.49 -10.76 23.03
CA GLU A 160 -2.29 -11.62 23.11
C GLU A 160 -1.85 -12.07 21.71
N SER A 161 -2.79 -12.51 20.86
CA SER A 161 -2.51 -12.91 19.48
C SER A 161 -1.99 -11.74 18.62
N VAL A 162 -2.55 -10.53 18.80
CA VAL A 162 -2.07 -9.32 18.12
C VAL A 162 -0.66 -8.96 18.59
N VAL A 163 -0.39 -8.98 19.89
CA VAL A 163 0.92 -8.68 20.47
C VAL A 163 1.98 -9.65 19.97
N GLU A 164 1.66 -10.94 19.91
CA GLU A 164 2.55 -11.97 19.35
C GLU A 164 2.84 -11.72 17.87
N ALA A 165 1.81 -11.47 17.06
CA ALA A 165 1.97 -11.20 15.63
C ALA A 165 2.81 -9.94 15.37
N VAL A 166 2.57 -8.87 16.13
CA VAL A 166 3.30 -7.60 16.05
C VAL A 166 4.78 -7.81 16.39
N ASN A 167 5.09 -8.37 17.55
CA ASN A 167 6.48 -8.58 17.98
C ASN A 167 7.24 -9.53 17.05
N GLY A 168 6.58 -10.60 16.60
CA GLY A 168 7.16 -11.56 15.65
C GLY A 168 7.60 -10.92 14.32
N CYS A 169 7.01 -9.79 13.93
CA CYS A 169 7.41 -9.04 12.73
C CYS A 169 8.36 -7.88 13.05
N LEU A 170 8.15 -7.15 14.16
CA LEU A 170 9.00 -6.01 14.53
C LEU A 170 10.45 -6.41 14.85
N VAL A 171 10.69 -7.63 15.35
CA VAL A 171 12.04 -8.16 15.53
C VAL A 171 12.82 -8.26 14.21
N GLU A 172 12.12 -8.39 13.08
CA GLU A 172 12.71 -8.45 11.74
C GLU A 172 12.75 -7.09 11.03
N ALA A 173 12.27 -6.01 11.65
CA ALA A 173 12.31 -4.65 11.08
C ALA A 173 13.71 -4.26 10.53
N PRO A 174 14.86 -4.66 11.15
CA PRO A 174 16.19 -4.39 10.60
C PRO A 174 16.46 -5.02 9.23
N ASN A 175 15.78 -6.11 8.85
CA ASN A 175 15.90 -6.71 7.51
C ASN A 175 15.36 -5.79 6.40
N TYR A 176 14.48 -4.84 6.78
CA TYR A 176 13.91 -3.80 5.94
C TYR A 176 14.64 -2.46 6.13
N GLY A 177 15.70 -2.44 6.95
CA GLY A 177 16.45 -1.25 7.33
C GLY A 177 15.66 -0.29 8.23
N LEU A 178 14.68 -0.80 8.98
CA LEU A 178 13.98 -0.05 10.02
C LEU A 178 14.54 -0.43 11.40
N ARG A 179 14.28 0.41 12.41
CA ARG A 179 14.64 0.08 13.80
C ARG A 179 13.62 -0.89 14.37
N SER A 180 14.08 -1.91 15.08
CA SER A 180 13.25 -2.74 15.97
C SER A 180 13.13 -2.07 17.34
N PRO A 181 12.10 -2.38 18.13
CA PRO A 181 12.03 -1.92 19.52
C PRO A 181 13.16 -2.54 20.36
N GLU A 182 13.65 -1.81 21.36
CA GLU A 182 14.70 -2.31 22.27
C GLU A 182 14.24 -3.49 23.14
N LYS A 183 12.94 -3.53 23.43
CA LYS A 183 12.25 -4.58 24.17
C LYS A 183 10.94 -4.90 23.45
N GLU A 184 10.47 -6.12 23.56
CA GLU A 184 9.16 -6.51 23.02
C GLU A 184 8.06 -5.58 23.55
N LEU A 185 7.17 -5.19 22.64
CA LEU A 185 6.01 -4.37 22.96
C LEU A 185 5.04 -5.20 23.80
N ARG A 186 4.55 -4.60 24.88
CA ARG A 186 3.50 -5.21 25.71
C ARG A 186 2.12 -4.86 25.17
N ALA A 187 1.11 -5.52 25.71
CA ALA A 187 -0.31 -5.25 25.42
C ALA A 187 -0.66 -3.75 25.45
N HIS A 188 -0.19 -3.03 26.48
CA HIS A 188 -0.38 -1.59 26.60
C HIS A 188 0.24 -0.80 25.43
N ASP A 189 1.46 -1.16 25.03
CA ASP A 189 2.19 -0.45 23.98
C ASP A 189 1.53 -0.66 22.61
N VAL A 190 1.02 -1.87 22.36
CA VAL A 190 0.25 -2.20 21.16
C VAL A 190 -1.08 -1.44 21.11
N ILE A 191 -1.85 -1.42 22.21
CA ILE A 191 -3.08 -0.62 22.30
C ILE A 191 -2.77 0.86 22.06
N GLN A 192 -1.70 1.39 22.64
CA GLN A 192 -1.31 2.78 22.45
C GLN A 192 -0.94 3.08 20.99
N ALA A 193 -0.27 2.15 20.30
CA ALA A 193 0.02 2.28 18.87
C ALA A 193 -1.27 2.30 18.04
N ILE A 194 -2.25 1.45 18.34
CA ILE A 194 -3.57 1.43 17.68
C ILE A 194 -4.32 2.73 17.90
N ARG A 195 -4.37 3.23 19.15
CA ARG A 195 -5.04 4.49 19.53
C ARG A 195 -4.51 5.72 18.80
N LYS A 196 -3.23 5.74 18.42
CA LYS A 196 -2.65 6.84 17.63
C LYS A 196 -3.25 6.95 16.22
N CYS A 197 -3.96 5.93 15.75
CA CYS A 197 -4.62 5.92 14.45
C CYS A 197 -6.07 6.45 14.48
N SER A 198 -6.38 7.33 15.44
CA SER A 198 -7.72 7.91 15.66
C SER A 198 -7.89 9.32 15.05
N SER A 199 -6.99 9.73 14.15
CA SER A 199 -7.14 11.02 13.49
C SER A 199 -8.42 11.06 12.67
N THR A 200 -9.07 12.22 12.64
CA THR A 200 -10.24 12.48 11.78
C THR A 200 -9.85 13.12 10.45
N GLY A 201 -8.56 13.42 10.26
CA GLY A 201 -8.05 14.14 9.11
C GLY A 201 -8.59 15.57 9.03
N GLY A 202 -8.64 16.09 7.81
CA GLY A 202 -9.23 17.39 7.54
C GLY A 202 -8.82 17.96 6.18
N PRO A 203 -9.37 19.12 5.80
CA PRO A 203 -9.03 19.81 4.56
C PRO A 203 -7.64 20.48 4.60
N LYS A 204 -6.98 20.51 5.77
CA LYS A 204 -5.68 21.14 6.00
C LYS A 204 -4.81 20.24 6.86
N GLY A 205 -3.50 20.42 6.75
CA GLY A 205 -2.50 19.69 7.52
C GLY A 205 -2.10 18.38 6.86
N ARG A 206 -1.25 17.63 7.56
CA ARG A 206 -0.56 16.45 7.06
C ARG A 206 -0.92 15.23 7.90
N PHE A 207 -1.38 14.16 7.26
CA PHE A 207 -1.74 12.91 7.93
C PHE A 207 -1.62 11.71 7.00
N TRP A 208 -1.43 10.54 7.60
CA TRP A 208 -1.45 9.27 6.90
C TRP A 208 -2.85 8.67 6.91
N VAL A 209 -3.19 7.94 5.87
CA VAL A 209 -4.40 7.11 5.80
C VAL A 209 -3.99 5.67 5.57
N LEU A 210 -4.51 4.77 6.39
CA LEU A 210 -4.21 3.35 6.37
C LEU A 210 -5.50 2.54 6.24
N ASP A 211 -5.53 1.64 5.25
CA ASP A 211 -6.42 0.49 5.23
C ASP A 211 -5.55 -0.75 5.49
N PRO A 212 -5.66 -1.37 6.69
CA PRO A 212 -4.73 -2.41 7.11
C PRO A 212 -4.90 -3.70 6.31
N VAL A 213 -6.12 -4.08 5.94
CA VAL A 213 -6.41 -5.24 5.07
C VAL A 213 -7.62 -4.95 4.17
N ASP A 214 -7.38 -4.29 3.04
CA ASP A 214 -8.40 -4.15 2.01
C ASP A 214 -8.65 -5.48 1.30
N GLY A 215 -9.91 -5.91 1.24
CA GLY A 215 -10.31 -7.19 0.71
C GLY A 215 -10.28 -8.33 1.74
N THR A 216 -10.74 -8.05 2.96
CA THR A 216 -10.93 -9.02 4.07
C THR A 216 -11.40 -10.42 3.64
N LEU A 217 -12.39 -10.50 2.74
CA LEU A 217 -12.92 -11.78 2.28
C LEU A 217 -11.91 -12.55 1.40
N GLY A 218 -11.15 -11.82 0.58
CA GLY A 218 -10.03 -12.38 -0.16
C GLY A 218 -8.93 -12.85 0.79
N PHE A 219 -8.63 -12.08 1.84
CA PHE A 219 -7.71 -12.49 2.91
C PHE A 219 -8.13 -13.82 3.55
N VAL A 220 -9.38 -13.95 4.01
CA VAL A 220 -9.89 -15.19 4.65
C VAL A 220 -9.78 -16.40 3.71
N ARG A 221 -9.99 -16.20 2.41
CA ARG A 221 -10.00 -17.28 1.40
C ARG A 221 -8.60 -17.70 0.97
N GLY A 222 -7.55 -16.95 1.33
CA GLY A 222 -6.23 -17.10 0.73
C GLY A 222 -6.14 -16.59 -0.71
N ASP A 223 -7.07 -15.71 -1.08
CA ASP A 223 -7.11 -14.99 -2.36
C ASP A 223 -6.35 -13.65 -2.21
N GLN A 224 -6.69 -12.66 -3.05
CA GLN A 224 -6.07 -11.35 -3.08
C GLN A 224 -6.55 -10.42 -1.96
N TYR A 225 -5.64 -9.60 -1.45
CA TYR A 225 -5.91 -8.51 -0.50
C TYR A 225 -4.77 -7.48 -0.62
N ALA A 226 -4.97 -6.28 -0.10
CA ALA A 226 -3.96 -5.24 -0.08
C ALA A 226 -3.80 -4.61 1.31
N ILE A 227 -2.61 -4.05 1.56
CA ILE A 227 -2.36 -3.09 2.62
C ILE A 227 -2.19 -1.74 1.94
N ALA A 228 -3.00 -0.75 2.29
CA ALA A 228 -3.00 0.54 1.63
C ALA A 228 -2.52 1.64 2.58
N LEU A 229 -1.43 2.31 2.23
CA LEU A 229 -0.91 3.45 2.98
C LEU A 229 -0.75 4.66 2.07
N ALA A 230 -1.31 5.80 2.46
CA ALA A 230 -1.16 7.05 1.74
C ALA A 230 -0.80 8.19 2.68
N LEU A 231 -0.09 9.19 2.15
CA LEU A 231 0.13 10.47 2.82
C LEU A 231 -0.74 11.52 2.16
N ILE A 232 -1.52 12.23 2.96
CA ILE A 232 -2.34 13.37 2.54
C ILE A 232 -1.76 14.64 3.17
N GLU A 233 -1.66 15.69 2.36
CA GLU A 233 -1.31 17.04 2.81
C GLU A 233 -2.27 18.05 2.18
N ASP A 234 -2.89 18.88 3.01
CA ASP A 234 -3.81 19.94 2.59
C ASP A 234 -4.92 19.47 1.63
N GLY A 235 -5.48 18.30 1.93
CA GLY A 235 -6.57 17.67 1.17
C GLY A 235 -6.13 16.95 -0.10
N GLU A 236 -4.83 16.88 -0.39
CA GLU A 236 -4.28 16.25 -1.59
C GLU A 236 -3.49 14.99 -1.24
N VAL A 237 -3.68 13.91 -2.00
CA VAL A 237 -2.85 12.70 -1.87
C VAL A 237 -1.46 12.99 -2.45
N ILE A 238 -0.44 12.96 -1.59
CA ILE A 238 0.95 13.27 -1.95
C ILE A 238 1.68 12.03 -2.44
N LEU A 239 1.52 10.91 -1.74
CA LEU A 239 2.08 9.63 -2.13
C LEU A 239 1.17 8.49 -1.67
N GLY A 240 1.31 7.35 -2.35
CA GLY A 240 0.60 6.11 -2.03
C GLY A 240 1.51 4.91 -2.17
N VAL A 241 1.32 3.94 -1.28
CA VAL A 241 2.02 2.67 -1.21
C VAL A 241 1.00 1.55 -1.01
N LEU A 242 1.03 0.56 -1.91
CA LEU A 242 0.15 -0.60 -1.90
C LEU A 242 0.97 -1.88 -1.74
N GLY A 243 0.79 -2.54 -0.60
CA GLY A 243 1.30 -3.88 -0.35
C GLY A 243 0.32 -4.92 -0.88
N CYS A 244 0.74 -5.78 -1.81
CA CYS A 244 -0.12 -6.78 -2.44
C CYS A 244 0.52 -8.18 -2.27
N PRO A 245 0.37 -8.84 -1.10
CA PRO A 245 1.21 -10.00 -0.78
C PRO A 245 0.96 -11.24 -1.62
N ASN A 246 -0.26 -11.38 -2.14
CA ASN A 246 -0.67 -12.52 -2.95
C ASN A 246 -0.70 -12.23 -4.46
N TYR A 247 -0.33 -11.03 -4.89
CA TYR A 247 -0.46 -10.62 -6.29
C TYR A 247 0.41 -11.49 -7.21
N PRO A 248 -0.14 -12.16 -8.23
CA PRO A 248 0.64 -13.05 -9.10
C PRO A 248 1.47 -12.25 -10.12
N MET A 249 2.73 -12.64 -10.34
CA MET A 249 3.61 -11.91 -11.25
C MET A 249 3.44 -12.27 -12.73
N LYS A 250 2.94 -13.48 -13.03
CA LYS A 250 2.67 -13.86 -14.42
C LYS A 250 1.20 -13.66 -14.75
N LYS A 251 0.96 -13.04 -15.91
CA LYS A 251 -0.36 -12.60 -16.35
C LYS A 251 -1.34 -13.74 -16.54
N GLU A 252 -0.84 -14.91 -16.94
CA GLU A 252 -1.66 -16.09 -17.18
C GLU A 252 -2.41 -16.50 -15.90
N TRP A 253 -1.83 -16.24 -14.73
CA TRP A 253 -2.42 -16.58 -13.43
C TRP A 253 -3.46 -15.59 -12.94
N LEU A 254 -3.54 -14.38 -13.51
CA LEU A 254 -4.60 -13.41 -13.16
C LEU A 254 -5.98 -13.96 -13.55
N ASN A 255 -6.06 -14.80 -14.57
CA ASN A 255 -7.30 -15.43 -15.05
C ASN A 255 -7.69 -16.68 -14.27
N TYR A 256 -6.79 -17.24 -13.44
CA TYR A 256 -7.07 -18.42 -12.64
C TYR A 256 -7.38 -18.04 -11.20
N HIS A 257 -8.33 -18.74 -10.60
CA HIS A 257 -8.63 -18.58 -9.18
C HIS A 257 -7.35 -18.86 -8.35
N GLN A 258 -7.03 -18.02 -7.37
CA GLN A 258 -5.78 -18.08 -6.58
C GLN A 258 -5.55 -19.46 -5.94
N LYS A 259 -6.62 -20.21 -5.64
CA LYS A 259 -6.54 -21.61 -5.20
C LYS A 259 -5.77 -22.52 -6.17
N TYR A 260 -5.93 -22.32 -7.48
CA TYR A 260 -5.19 -23.05 -8.51
C TYR A 260 -3.71 -22.68 -8.48
N TYR A 261 -3.39 -21.38 -8.38
CA TYR A 261 -2.03 -20.91 -8.23
C TYR A 261 -1.36 -21.52 -6.98
N ARG A 262 -2.06 -21.54 -5.84
CA ARG A 262 -1.57 -22.11 -4.58
C ARG A 262 -1.33 -23.62 -4.70
N LEU A 263 -2.20 -24.34 -5.39
CA LEU A 263 -2.02 -25.78 -5.64
C LEU A 263 -0.82 -26.03 -6.55
N MET A 264 -0.74 -25.31 -7.67
CA MET A 264 0.37 -25.44 -8.62
C MET A 264 1.71 -25.06 -8.02
N SER A 265 1.76 -24.03 -7.18
CA SER A 265 2.99 -23.64 -6.47
C SER A 265 3.46 -24.69 -5.46
N LYS A 266 2.59 -25.60 -5.01
CA LYS A 266 2.98 -26.76 -4.17
C LYS A 266 3.45 -27.94 -5.01
N VAL A 267 2.83 -28.18 -6.17
CA VAL A 267 3.15 -29.30 -7.06
C VAL A 267 4.42 -29.04 -7.85
N ALA A 268 4.60 -27.82 -8.33
CA ALA A 268 5.75 -27.36 -9.09
C ALA A 268 6.21 -26.02 -8.52
N PRO A 269 7.01 -26.03 -7.43
CA PRO A 269 7.44 -24.81 -6.79
C PRO A 269 8.23 -23.93 -7.77
N PRO A 270 8.02 -22.61 -7.70
CA PRO A 270 8.75 -21.67 -8.53
C PRO A 270 10.26 -21.74 -8.22
N PRO A 271 11.14 -21.48 -9.20
CA PRO A 271 12.58 -21.48 -8.97
C PRO A 271 12.97 -20.57 -7.79
N LEU A 272 13.94 -21.01 -7.00
CA LEU A 272 14.48 -20.21 -5.89
C LEU A 272 14.96 -18.84 -6.41
N GLY A 273 14.56 -17.76 -5.75
CA GLY A 273 14.90 -16.40 -6.17
C GLY A 273 14.10 -15.88 -7.37
N SER A 274 13.06 -16.59 -7.84
CA SER A 274 12.16 -16.07 -8.87
C SER A 274 11.01 -15.24 -8.30
N TRP A 275 10.84 -14.04 -8.83
CA TRP A 275 9.71 -13.17 -8.49
C TRP A 275 8.42 -13.67 -9.14
N HIS A 276 7.70 -14.51 -8.40
CA HIS A 276 6.51 -15.23 -8.89
C HIS A 276 5.20 -14.70 -8.28
N LYS A 277 5.25 -14.14 -7.06
CA LYS A 277 4.13 -13.52 -6.34
C LYS A 277 4.62 -12.37 -5.47
N GLY A 278 3.66 -11.58 -4.99
CA GLY A 278 3.84 -10.58 -3.94
C GLY A 278 4.57 -9.34 -4.43
N CYS A 279 4.05 -8.16 -4.17
CA CYS A 279 4.76 -6.93 -4.51
C CYS A 279 4.34 -5.77 -3.61
N VAL A 280 5.19 -4.76 -3.53
CA VAL A 280 4.82 -3.41 -3.08
C VAL A 280 4.86 -2.49 -4.29
N MET A 281 3.78 -1.75 -4.51
CA MET A 281 3.67 -0.72 -5.55
C MET A 281 3.60 0.65 -4.90
N TYR A 282 4.14 1.67 -5.53
CA TYR A 282 4.18 3.01 -4.96
C TYR A 282 4.33 4.09 -6.01
N ALA A 283 3.78 5.27 -5.72
CA ALA A 283 3.84 6.44 -6.58
C ALA A 283 3.74 7.73 -5.76
N GLN A 284 4.34 8.79 -6.28
CA GLN A 284 4.28 10.14 -5.70
C GLN A 284 3.66 11.10 -6.71
N LYS A 285 2.76 11.97 -6.22
CA LYS A 285 2.11 13.01 -6.99
C LYS A 285 3.14 13.90 -7.69
N GLY A 286 2.90 14.18 -8.97
CA GLY A 286 3.76 15.05 -9.78
C GLY A 286 4.98 14.36 -10.40
N CYS A 287 5.38 13.18 -9.94
CA CYS A 287 6.60 12.52 -10.46
C CYS A 287 6.38 11.82 -11.81
N GLY A 288 5.12 11.56 -12.19
CA GLY A 288 4.76 10.94 -13.48
C GLY A 288 5.22 9.49 -13.65
N GLN A 289 5.75 8.88 -12.57
CA GLN A 289 6.25 7.52 -12.53
C GLN A 289 5.63 6.78 -11.35
N ALA A 290 5.36 5.49 -11.55
CA ALA A 290 4.96 4.56 -10.52
C ALA A 290 5.89 3.34 -10.58
N TRP A 291 6.11 2.72 -9.43
CA TRP A 291 7.11 1.65 -9.30
C TRP A 291 6.53 0.47 -8.57
N MET A 292 7.15 -0.68 -8.78
CA MET A 292 6.86 -1.89 -8.03
C MET A 292 8.14 -2.65 -7.70
N GLN A 293 8.16 -3.33 -6.55
CA GLN A 293 9.28 -4.18 -6.13
C GLN A 293 8.78 -5.45 -5.44
N PRO A 294 9.57 -6.54 -5.43
CA PRO A 294 9.21 -7.78 -4.74
C PRO A 294 9.08 -7.58 -3.23
N LEU A 295 8.44 -8.55 -2.57
CA LEU A 295 8.44 -8.61 -1.11
C LEU A 295 9.81 -9.04 -0.57
N VAL A 296 10.36 -8.30 0.39
CA VAL A 296 11.72 -8.54 0.92
C VAL A 296 11.86 -9.94 1.51
N HIS A 297 10.87 -10.38 2.29
CA HIS A 297 10.87 -11.69 2.93
C HIS A 297 11.03 -12.86 1.93
N ASP A 298 10.60 -12.70 0.67
CA ASP A 298 10.70 -13.73 -0.36
C ASP A 298 12.09 -13.77 -1.06
N PHE A 299 12.90 -12.70 -0.97
CA PHE A 299 14.17 -12.56 -1.73
C PHE A 299 15.40 -12.24 -0.88
N GLY A 300 15.26 -12.10 0.45
CA GLY A 300 16.36 -11.76 1.36
C GLY A 300 16.46 -10.26 1.63
N LYS A 301 17.66 -9.74 1.92
CA LYS A 301 17.84 -8.31 2.26
C LYS A 301 17.30 -7.40 1.17
N LEU A 302 16.69 -6.29 1.58
CA LEU A 302 16.05 -5.31 0.70
C LEU A 302 17.06 -4.75 -0.32
N ASN A 303 17.02 -5.24 -1.56
CA ASN A 303 17.80 -4.69 -2.65
C ASN A 303 16.99 -3.59 -3.33
N TRP A 304 17.16 -2.37 -2.82
CA TRP A 304 16.55 -1.15 -3.34
C TRP A 304 16.88 -0.84 -4.81
N HIS A 305 17.84 -1.54 -5.43
CA HIS A 305 18.35 -1.19 -6.75
C HIS A 305 17.58 -1.81 -7.93
N HIS A 306 16.52 -2.58 -7.68
CA HIS A 306 15.75 -3.21 -8.76
C HIS A 306 14.22 -2.99 -8.70
N PRO A 307 13.70 -1.78 -8.39
CA PRO A 307 12.31 -1.49 -8.63
C PRO A 307 12.05 -1.48 -10.14
N ARG A 308 10.88 -1.98 -10.53
CA ARG A 308 10.42 -1.96 -11.92
C ARG A 308 9.41 -0.83 -12.06
N GLU A 309 9.62 0.05 -13.03
CA GLU A 309 8.61 1.06 -13.39
C GLU A 309 7.36 0.36 -13.95
N ILE A 310 6.19 0.80 -13.50
CA ILE A 310 4.89 0.34 -13.99
C ILE A 310 4.21 1.46 -14.77
N GLN A 311 3.53 1.07 -15.84
CA GLN A 311 2.84 1.98 -16.73
C GLN A 311 1.51 1.34 -17.12
N VAL A 312 0.48 2.17 -17.21
CA VAL A 312 -0.79 1.78 -17.81
C VAL A 312 -0.56 1.38 -19.26
N SER A 313 -1.43 0.52 -19.79
CA SER A 313 -1.34 0.13 -21.20
C SER A 313 -1.46 1.32 -22.15
N SER A 314 -0.93 1.17 -23.36
CA SER A 314 -1.20 2.05 -24.50
C SER A 314 -2.43 1.66 -25.34
N ILE A 315 -3.23 0.67 -24.91
CA ILE A 315 -4.43 0.26 -25.64
C ILE A 315 -5.43 1.41 -25.63
N SER A 316 -5.81 1.85 -26.83
CA SER A 316 -6.78 2.92 -27.06
C SER A 316 -8.09 2.41 -27.68
N ASP A 317 -8.09 1.20 -28.26
CA ASP A 317 -9.28 0.56 -28.80
C ASP A 317 -10.05 -0.17 -27.68
N PRO A 318 -11.30 0.25 -27.36
CA PRO A 318 -12.12 -0.39 -26.34
C PRO A 318 -12.34 -1.88 -26.58
N ILE A 319 -12.38 -2.34 -27.83
CA ILE A 319 -12.58 -3.77 -28.14
C ILE A 319 -11.46 -4.61 -27.54
N SER A 320 -10.24 -4.09 -27.55
CA SER A 320 -9.04 -4.74 -27.05
C SER A 320 -8.77 -4.49 -25.56
N ALA A 321 -9.55 -3.60 -24.93
CA ALA A 321 -9.43 -3.29 -23.51
C ALA A 321 -10.10 -4.36 -22.65
N THR A 322 -9.44 -4.71 -21.55
CA THR A 322 -9.98 -5.52 -20.46
C THR A 322 -10.61 -4.56 -19.43
N PHE A 323 -11.56 -5.01 -18.64
CA PHE A 323 -12.04 -4.21 -17.51
C PHE A 323 -11.97 -5.02 -16.24
N CYS A 324 -11.75 -4.32 -15.13
CA CYS A 324 -11.72 -4.91 -13.81
C CYS A 324 -13.08 -4.69 -13.14
N GLU A 325 -13.63 -5.75 -12.55
CA GLU A 325 -14.80 -5.67 -11.68
C GLU A 325 -14.54 -6.39 -10.35
N PRO A 326 -15.14 -5.94 -9.23
CA PRO A 326 -15.03 -6.65 -7.96
C PRO A 326 -15.52 -8.10 -8.11
N VAL A 327 -14.94 -9.05 -7.37
CA VAL A 327 -15.46 -10.42 -7.36
C VAL A 327 -16.85 -10.50 -6.72
N GLU A 328 -17.09 -9.66 -5.71
CA GLU A 328 -18.30 -9.70 -4.88
C GLU A 328 -19.46 -8.90 -5.49
N LYS A 329 -20.50 -9.63 -5.88
CA LYS A 329 -21.75 -9.09 -6.44
C LYS A 329 -22.58 -8.24 -5.46
N ALA A 330 -22.31 -8.37 -4.17
CA ALA A 330 -23.01 -7.61 -3.14
C ALA A 330 -22.63 -6.12 -3.18
N ASN A 331 -21.36 -5.82 -3.50
CA ASN A 331 -20.81 -4.47 -3.44
C ASN A 331 -20.82 -3.75 -4.79
N SER A 332 -21.09 -4.48 -5.89
CA SER A 332 -21.18 -3.91 -7.24
C SER A 332 -22.30 -4.51 -8.07
N SER A 333 -22.82 -3.76 -9.04
CA SER A 333 -23.85 -4.26 -9.95
C SER A 333 -23.21 -4.84 -11.22
N HIS A 334 -22.81 -6.11 -11.18
CA HIS A 334 -22.14 -6.76 -12.33
C HIS A 334 -22.99 -6.74 -13.61
N SER A 335 -24.32 -6.79 -13.49
CA SER A 335 -25.21 -6.66 -14.65
C SER A 335 -25.18 -5.26 -15.25
N PHE A 336 -25.09 -4.22 -14.41
CA PHE A 336 -24.92 -2.85 -14.86
C PHE A 336 -23.54 -2.65 -15.49
N THR A 337 -22.47 -3.12 -14.85
CA THR A 337 -21.10 -3.02 -15.37
C THR A 337 -20.96 -3.76 -16.70
N ALA A 338 -21.56 -4.95 -16.84
CA ALA A 338 -21.59 -5.69 -18.09
C ALA A 338 -22.35 -4.95 -19.21
N GLY A 339 -23.50 -4.34 -18.89
CA GLY A 339 -24.26 -3.51 -19.83
C GLY A 339 -23.49 -2.27 -20.28
N LEU A 340 -22.83 -1.59 -19.33
CA LEU A 340 -21.97 -0.45 -19.61
C LEU A 340 -20.79 -0.85 -20.50
N ALA A 341 -20.06 -1.91 -20.13
CA ALA A 341 -18.94 -2.47 -20.89
C ALA A 341 -19.36 -2.79 -22.33
N GLN A 342 -20.52 -3.42 -22.52
CA GLN A 342 -21.06 -3.70 -23.85
C GLN A 342 -21.37 -2.40 -24.63
N SER A 343 -21.96 -1.40 -23.97
CA SER A 343 -22.33 -0.12 -24.60
C SER A 343 -21.13 0.72 -25.05
N VAL A 344 -20.01 0.67 -24.33
CA VAL A 344 -18.77 1.37 -24.67
C VAL A 344 -17.85 0.57 -25.60
N GLY A 345 -18.27 -0.64 -25.99
CA GLY A 345 -17.58 -1.47 -26.97
C GLY A 345 -16.52 -2.41 -26.41
N LEU A 346 -16.44 -2.60 -25.09
CA LEU A 346 -15.55 -3.59 -24.47
C LEU A 346 -16.00 -5.01 -24.85
N ARG A 347 -15.06 -5.84 -25.31
CA ARG A 347 -15.35 -7.21 -25.76
C ARG A 347 -14.60 -8.30 -25.00
N ASN A 348 -13.57 -7.94 -24.24
CA ASN A 348 -12.83 -8.90 -23.41
C ASN A 348 -13.64 -9.35 -22.20
N GLN A 349 -13.32 -10.55 -21.68
CA GLN A 349 -13.85 -11.01 -20.41
C GLN A 349 -13.32 -10.12 -19.26
N PRO A 350 -14.16 -9.80 -18.26
CA PRO A 350 -13.71 -9.03 -17.11
C PRO A 350 -12.64 -9.77 -16.32
N LEU A 351 -11.64 -9.03 -15.86
CA LEU A 351 -10.76 -9.47 -14.80
C LEU A 351 -11.44 -9.21 -13.45
N ARG A 352 -11.61 -10.25 -12.64
CA ARG A 352 -12.25 -10.13 -11.32
C ARG A 352 -11.20 -10.14 -10.23
N VAL A 353 -11.09 -9.03 -9.49
CA VAL A 353 -10.11 -8.88 -8.39
C VAL A 353 -10.83 -8.51 -7.10
N TYR A 354 -10.26 -8.94 -5.97
CA TYR A 354 -10.69 -8.51 -4.62
C TYR A 354 -9.80 -7.32 -4.23
N SER A 355 -10.35 -6.25 -3.62
CA SER A 355 -9.67 -5.00 -3.16
C SER A 355 -9.33 -3.94 -4.22
N ILE A 356 -8.79 -2.79 -3.78
CA ILE A 356 -8.09 -1.73 -4.54
C ILE A 356 -6.96 -2.26 -5.44
N GLN A 357 -6.59 -3.54 -5.32
CA GLN A 357 -5.78 -4.20 -6.34
C GLN A 357 -6.36 -4.06 -7.76
N ASN A 358 -7.65 -3.75 -7.93
CA ASN A 358 -8.18 -3.30 -9.22
C ASN A 358 -7.33 -2.16 -9.82
N GLU A 359 -7.05 -1.11 -9.03
CA GLU A 359 -6.21 0.03 -9.48
C GLU A 359 -4.76 -0.39 -9.71
N SER A 360 -4.21 -1.25 -8.84
CA SER A 360 -2.87 -1.83 -8.99
C SER A 360 -2.72 -2.70 -10.25
N THR A 361 -3.75 -3.45 -10.61
CA THR A 361 -3.78 -4.31 -11.80
C THR A 361 -3.81 -3.42 -13.05
N SER A 362 -4.63 -2.37 -13.01
CA SER A 362 -4.72 -1.37 -14.09
C SER A 362 -3.42 -0.61 -14.32
N ALA A 363 -2.67 -0.33 -13.25
CA ALA A 363 -1.35 0.31 -13.35
C ALA A 363 -0.26 -0.60 -13.93
N ARG A 364 -0.45 -1.92 -13.93
CA ARG A 364 0.58 -2.91 -14.30
C ARG A 364 0.35 -3.56 -15.67
N VAL A 365 -0.89 -3.70 -16.11
CA VAL A 365 -1.19 -4.55 -17.26
C VAL A 365 -1.07 -3.76 -18.57
N GLN A 366 -0.19 -4.24 -19.46
CA GLN A 366 0.02 -3.75 -20.84
C GLN A 366 -1.20 -3.95 -21.77
N HIS A 367 -2.39 -4.24 -21.23
CA HIS A 367 -3.65 -4.28 -21.96
C HIS A 367 -4.62 -3.35 -21.25
N GLY A 368 -5.22 -2.39 -21.95
CA GLY A 368 -5.99 -1.29 -21.34
C GLY A 368 -6.99 -1.82 -20.37
N GLU A 369 -6.76 -1.58 -19.09
CA GLU A 369 -7.68 -1.96 -18.04
C GLU A 369 -8.45 -0.73 -17.60
N ILE A 370 -9.77 -0.85 -17.64
CA ILE A 370 -10.67 0.16 -17.07
C ILE A 370 -11.16 -0.41 -15.74
N CYS A 371 -10.84 0.27 -14.64
CA CYS A 371 -11.44 -0.03 -13.35
C CYS A 371 -12.88 0.48 -13.30
N CYS A 372 -13.84 -0.45 -13.22
CA CYS A 372 -15.24 -0.11 -13.05
C CYS A 372 -15.68 -0.45 -11.62
N ASN A 373 -15.68 0.53 -10.73
CA ASN A 373 -16.28 0.38 -9.40
C ASN A 373 -17.64 1.10 -9.36
N SER A 374 -18.73 0.37 -9.61
CA SER A 374 -20.08 0.89 -9.38
C SER A 374 -20.54 0.45 -8.00
N THR A 375 -20.34 1.28 -6.98
CA THR A 375 -20.96 1.03 -5.67
C THR A 375 -22.47 1.15 -5.80
N ARG A 376 -23.21 0.12 -5.34
CA ARG A 376 -24.66 0.28 -5.16
C ARG A 376 -24.86 1.30 -4.05
N ARG A 377 -25.39 2.48 -4.37
CA ARG A 377 -25.99 3.32 -3.32
C ARG A 377 -27.22 2.56 -2.81
N CYS A 378 -27.17 2.13 -1.56
CA CYS A 378 -28.37 1.80 -0.79
C CYS A 378 -29.06 3.08 -0.34
#